data_AF-A0A8H3LG08-F1
#
_entry.id   AF-A0A8H3LG08-F1
#
_cell.length_a   1.000
_cell.length_b   1.000
_cell.length_c   1.000
_cell.angle_alpha   90.00
_cell.angle_beta   90.00
_cell.angle_gamma   90.00
#
_symmetry.space_group_name_H-M   'P 1'
#
loop_
_entity.id
_entity.type
_entity.pdbx_description
1 polymer ?
#
loop_
_entity_poly.entity_id
_entity_poly.type
_entity_poly.pdbx_seq_one_letter_code
_entity_poly.pdbx_strand_id
1 'polypeptide(L)'
;MMLLLGEASDAIAASGDGGTTRAIVASGDDGTARAIVASGDDGTARAIVASGDDGIARTVVASGDDGTARAIVAIGDDGVVFGDGVIARAIVASGDGGIARAIVASGDDGTTRTVVASGDDGTARAIVASGDDGTARAIVASGDGGIARAIVTSGDEGTTRTVVASGDDGIARAIVASGDDARAIVASVAACEHPDESLI
;
A
#
# COMPACT_ATOMS: atom_id res chain seq x y z
N MET A 1 13.60 13.24 -13.65
CA MET A 1 13.17 11.82 -13.68
C MET A 1 14.43 10.98 -13.64
N MET A 2 14.58 10.15 -12.61
CA MET A 2 15.73 9.25 -12.44
C MET A 2 15.28 7.82 -12.77
N LEU A 3 16.04 7.12 -13.62
CA LEU A 3 15.78 5.76 -14.04
C LEU A 3 17.04 4.92 -13.75
N LEU A 4 16.90 3.90 -12.91
CA LEU A 4 17.98 2.97 -12.57
C LEU A 4 17.59 1.53 -12.94
N LEU A 5 18.58 0.79 -13.44
CA LEU A 5 18.49 -0.60 -13.85
C LEU A 5 19.76 -1.33 -13.37
N GLY A 6 19.59 -2.47 -12.70
CA GLY A 6 20.69 -3.28 -12.17
C GLY A 6 20.21 -4.27 -11.11
N GLU A 7 21.11 -5.14 -10.64
CA GLU A 7 20.86 -6.11 -9.56
C GLU A 7 20.48 -5.41 -8.23
N ALA A 8 21.05 -4.22 -8.01
CA ALA A 8 20.65 -3.32 -6.93
C ALA A 8 20.47 -1.91 -7.50
N SER A 9 19.26 -1.38 -7.40
CA SER A 9 18.86 -0.09 -7.96
C SER A 9 18.32 0.80 -6.85
N ASP A 10 19.05 1.86 -6.52
CA ASP A 10 18.66 2.82 -5.47
C ASP A 10 18.48 4.23 -6.04
N ALA A 11 17.32 4.84 -5.80
CA ALA A 11 17.07 6.24 -6.14
C ALA A 11 16.70 7.08 -4.93
N ILE A 12 17.32 8.25 -4.82
CA ILE A 12 16.95 9.29 -3.86
C ILE A 12 16.70 10.56 -4.67
N ALA A 13 15.50 11.12 -4.54
CA ALA A 13 15.13 12.34 -5.24
C ALA A 13 14.33 13.25 -4.31
N ALA A 14 14.65 14.54 -4.32
CA ALA A 14 13.95 15.56 -3.55
C ALA A 14 13.84 16.86 -4.35
N SER A 15 12.78 17.62 -4.09
CA SER A 15 12.60 18.99 -4.58
C SER A 15 12.17 19.91 -3.44
N GLY A 16 12.38 21.22 -3.59
CA GLY A 16 11.76 22.21 -2.73
C GLY A 16 10.27 22.40 -3.01
N ASP A 17 9.72 23.46 -2.45
CA ASP A 17 8.30 23.82 -2.45
C ASP A 17 7.75 24.03 -3.87
N GLY A 18 6.51 23.61 -4.09
CA GLY A 18 5.84 23.55 -5.40
C GLY A 18 6.50 22.59 -6.40
N GLY A 19 7.55 21.88 -5.98
CA GLY A 19 8.34 21.02 -6.85
C GLY A 19 7.65 19.68 -7.13
N THR A 20 7.95 19.12 -8.31
CA THR A 20 7.53 17.77 -8.67
C THR A 20 8.74 16.85 -8.75
N THR A 21 8.75 15.81 -7.92
CA THR A 21 9.82 14.81 -7.85
C THR A 21 9.30 13.46 -8.33
N ARG A 22 10.08 12.79 -9.21
CA ARG A 22 9.71 11.49 -9.77
C ARG A 22 10.92 10.57 -9.85
N ALA A 23 10.78 9.35 -9.33
CA ALA A 23 11.73 8.25 -9.50
C ALA A 23 11.04 7.02 -10.11
N ILE A 24 11.75 6.33 -11.01
CA ILE A 24 11.38 5.02 -11.53
C ILE A 24 12.58 4.11 -11.29
N VAL A 25 12.39 3.03 -10.55
CA VAL A 25 13.46 2.13 -10.14
C VAL A 25 13.06 0.72 -10.46
N ALA A 26 13.92 -0.01 -11.17
CA ALA A 26 13.70 -1.41 -11.45
C ALA A 26 14.97 -2.22 -11.18
N SER A 27 14.81 -3.43 -10.65
CA SER A 27 15.86 -4.43 -10.56
C SER A 27 15.46 -5.71 -11.30
N GLY A 28 16.45 -6.53 -11.65
CA GLY A 28 16.22 -7.86 -12.22
C GLY A 28 15.72 -8.87 -11.18
N ASP A 29 15.72 -10.13 -11.58
CA ASP A 29 15.44 -11.30 -10.72
C ASP A 29 16.45 -11.34 -9.57
N ASP A 30 16.02 -11.75 -8.37
CA ASP A 30 16.76 -11.67 -7.10
C ASP A 30 17.21 -10.24 -6.69
N GLY A 31 16.87 -9.24 -7.48
CA GLY A 31 17.37 -7.89 -7.34
C GLY A 31 16.67 -7.09 -6.25
N THR A 32 17.34 -6.04 -5.78
CA THR A 32 16.76 -5.08 -4.82
C THR A 32 16.51 -3.73 -5.48
N ALA A 33 15.29 -3.22 -5.41
CA ALA A 33 14.92 -1.89 -5.90
C ALA A 33 14.46 -0.98 -4.75
N ARG A 34 15.09 0.19 -4.58
CA ARG A 34 14.75 1.15 -3.53
C ARG A 34 14.53 2.54 -4.08
N ALA A 35 13.48 3.20 -3.61
CA ALA A 35 13.26 4.61 -3.90
C ALA A 35 12.89 5.40 -2.64
N ILE A 36 13.51 6.56 -2.47
CA ILE A 36 13.10 7.60 -1.52
C ILE A 36 12.81 8.85 -2.34
N VAL A 37 11.55 9.28 -2.33
CA VAL A 37 11.09 10.42 -3.14
C VAL A 37 10.36 11.42 -2.25
N ALA A 38 10.86 12.65 -2.21
CA ALA A 38 10.26 13.73 -1.42
C ALA A 38 9.99 14.98 -2.27
N SER A 39 9.02 15.78 -1.85
CA SER A 39 8.82 17.16 -2.33
C SER A 39 8.48 18.06 -1.14
N GLY A 40 8.86 19.34 -1.20
CA GLY A 40 8.43 20.35 -0.23
C GLY A 40 6.92 20.63 -0.28
N ASP A 41 6.50 21.71 0.36
CA ASP A 41 5.10 22.12 0.48
C ASP A 41 4.48 22.38 -0.90
N ASP A 42 3.18 22.14 -1.06
CA ASP A 42 2.45 22.13 -2.35
C ASP A 42 3.03 21.16 -3.40
N GLY A 43 4.00 20.34 -3.00
CA GLY A 43 4.80 19.53 -3.89
C GLY A 43 4.12 18.23 -4.30
N THR A 44 4.66 17.58 -5.33
CA THR A 44 4.22 16.25 -5.75
C THR A 44 5.40 15.28 -5.79
N ALA A 45 5.37 14.25 -4.95
CA ALA A 45 6.32 13.16 -4.94
C ALA A 45 5.73 11.89 -5.54
N ARG A 46 6.45 11.27 -6.49
CA ARG A 46 6.00 10.03 -7.15
C ARG A 46 7.13 9.01 -7.29
N ALA A 47 6.85 7.78 -6.87
CA ALA A 47 7.74 6.66 -7.10
C ALA A 47 7.01 5.51 -7.81
N ILE A 48 7.70 4.90 -8.76
CA ILE A 48 7.35 3.59 -9.31
C ILE A 48 8.56 2.69 -9.07
N VAL A 49 8.37 1.60 -8.35
CA VAL A 49 9.46 0.67 -8.02
C VAL A 49 9.04 -0.75 -8.38
N ALA A 50 9.93 -1.47 -9.06
CA ALA A 50 9.70 -2.87 -9.39
C ALA A 50 10.95 -3.72 -9.15
N SER A 51 10.75 -4.99 -8.83
CA SER A 51 11.81 -6.01 -8.86
C SER A 51 11.29 -7.25 -9.60
N GLY A 52 12.22 -8.07 -10.10
CA GLY A 52 11.90 -9.37 -10.69
C GLY A 52 11.47 -10.41 -9.66
N ASP A 53 11.41 -11.65 -10.12
CA ASP A 53 11.10 -12.83 -9.29
C ASP A 53 12.12 -12.95 -8.15
N ASP A 54 11.68 -13.40 -6.97
CA ASP A 54 12.48 -13.48 -5.74
C ASP A 54 13.09 -12.13 -5.26
N GLY A 55 12.74 -11.02 -5.93
CA GLY A 55 13.28 -9.70 -5.68
C GLY A 55 12.59 -8.94 -4.53
N ILE A 56 13.23 -7.87 -4.08
CA ILE A 56 12.75 -7.01 -2.99
C ILE A 56 12.56 -5.58 -3.48
N ALA A 57 11.38 -4.99 -3.24
CA ALA A 57 11.14 -3.58 -3.52
C ALA A 57 10.74 -2.78 -2.28
N ARG A 58 11.39 -1.63 -2.08
CA ARG A 58 11.14 -0.73 -0.94
C ARG A 58 11.00 0.70 -1.38
N THR A 59 9.92 1.34 -0.95
CA THR A 59 9.62 2.71 -1.36
C THR A 59 9.20 3.56 -0.18
N VAL A 60 9.74 4.77 -0.11
CA VAL A 60 9.27 5.86 0.74
C VAL A 60 8.90 7.03 -0.17
N VAL A 61 7.66 7.51 -0.08
CA VAL A 61 7.21 8.71 -0.80
C VAL A 61 6.59 9.67 0.19
N ALA A 62 7.09 10.90 0.18
CA ALA A 62 6.66 11.93 1.11
C ALA A 62 6.40 13.25 0.40
N SER A 63 5.46 14.04 0.90
CA SER A 63 5.27 15.43 0.46
C SER A 63 5.01 16.33 1.65
N GLY A 64 5.48 17.58 1.58
CA GLY A 64 5.17 18.61 2.55
C GLY A 64 3.67 18.95 2.62
N ASP A 65 3.38 20.04 3.32
CA ASP A 65 2.00 20.50 3.54
C ASP A 65 1.29 20.76 2.21
N ASP A 66 0.00 20.45 2.14
CA ASP A 66 -0.82 20.52 0.91
C ASP A 66 -0.31 19.65 -0.27
N GLY A 67 0.70 18.82 -0.01
CA GLY A 67 1.37 18.01 -1.01
C GLY A 67 0.66 16.70 -1.37
N THR A 68 1.13 16.09 -2.46
CA THR A 68 0.67 14.78 -2.93
C THR A 68 1.82 13.77 -2.99
N ALA A 69 1.67 12.65 -2.29
CA ALA A 69 2.56 11.49 -2.40
C ALA A 69 1.87 10.32 -3.10
N ARG A 70 2.57 9.70 -4.05
CA ARG A 70 2.08 8.51 -4.76
C ARG A 70 3.17 7.47 -4.97
N ALA A 71 2.89 6.26 -4.55
CA ALA A 71 3.76 5.10 -4.74
C ALA A 71 3.01 3.99 -5.49
N ILE A 72 3.72 3.36 -6.43
CA ILE A 72 3.30 2.09 -7.05
C ILE A 72 4.48 1.14 -6.92
N VAL A 73 4.24 -0.03 -6.36
CA VAL A 73 5.26 -1.06 -6.16
C VAL A 73 4.73 -2.42 -6.63
N ALA A 74 5.51 -3.10 -7.47
CA ALA A 74 5.22 -4.43 -8.00
C ALA A 74 6.46 -5.33 -7.86
N ILE A 75 6.30 -6.57 -7.40
CA ILE A 75 7.41 -7.36 -6.84
C ILE A 75 7.11 -8.84 -7.04
N GLY A 76 8.16 -9.66 -7.23
CA GLY A 76 8.06 -11.11 -7.03
C GLY A 76 7.69 -11.44 -5.58
N ASP A 77 8.57 -11.07 -4.64
CA ASP A 77 8.43 -11.51 -3.25
C ASP A 77 8.01 -10.39 -2.29
N ASP A 78 8.97 -9.55 -1.88
CA ASP A 78 8.86 -8.79 -0.64
C ASP A 78 8.79 -7.28 -0.88
N GLY A 79 7.71 -6.68 -0.36
CA GLY A 79 7.34 -5.30 -0.60
C GLY A 79 7.01 -4.47 0.59
N VAL A 80 7.59 -3.26 0.64
CA VAL A 80 7.18 -2.26 1.61
C VAL A 80 7.06 -0.88 0.99
N VAL A 81 5.91 -0.25 1.20
CA VAL A 81 5.67 1.17 0.89
C VAL A 81 5.38 1.96 2.15
N PHE A 82 6.00 3.13 2.24
CA PHE A 82 5.64 4.21 3.15
C PHE A 82 5.19 5.42 2.34
N GLY A 83 4.03 5.98 2.68
CA GLY A 83 3.46 7.15 2.02
C GLY A 83 2.96 8.18 3.03
N ASP A 84 3.36 9.44 2.90
CA ASP A 84 2.83 10.56 3.68
C ASP A 84 2.49 11.78 2.81
N GLY A 85 1.55 12.60 3.25
CA GLY A 85 1.11 13.82 2.57
C GLY A 85 -0.40 14.03 2.68
N VAL A 86 -0.89 15.22 2.33
CA VAL A 86 -2.34 15.51 2.35
C VAL A 86 -3.09 14.56 1.43
N ILE A 87 -2.53 14.25 0.26
CA ILE A 87 -3.04 13.20 -0.61
C ILE A 87 -2.01 12.09 -0.75
N ALA A 88 -2.17 11.01 0.01
CA ALA A 88 -1.28 9.87 -0.04
C ALA A 88 -1.94 8.67 -0.75
N ARG A 89 -1.24 8.07 -1.72
CA ARG A 89 -1.70 6.85 -2.41
C ARG A 89 -0.60 5.81 -2.51
N ALA A 90 -0.94 4.57 -2.18
CA ALA A 90 -0.06 3.42 -2.38
C ALA A 90 -0.79 2.28 -3.09
N ILE A 91 -0.10 1.67 -4.05
CA ILE A 91 -0.48 0.38 -4.65
C ILE A 91 0.71 -0.54 -4.49
N VAL A 92 0.50 -1.70 -3.84
CA VAL A 92 1.55 -2.70 -3.61
C VAL A 92 1.02 -4.06 -4.03
N ALA A 93 1.77 -4.76 -4.87
CA ALA A 93 1.46 -6.13 -5.28
C ALA A 93 2.71 -7.01 -5.15
N SER A 94 2.53 -8.21 -4.63
CA SER A 94 3.52 -9.29 -4.67
C SER A 94 2.95 -10.52 -5.39
N GLY A 95 3.84 -11.40 -5.87
CA GLY A 95 3.49 -12.72 -6.39
C GLY A 95 3.07 -13.72 -5.31
N ASP A 96 3.03 -14.99 -5.70
CA ASP A 96 2.71 -16.13 -4.85
C ASP A 96 3.77 -16.32 -3.76
N GLY A 97 3.36 -16.64 -2.53
CA GLY A 97 4.23 -16.69 -1.35
C GLY A 97 4.80 -15.34 -0.91
N GLY A 98 4.68 -14.30 -1.74
CA GLY A 98 5.23 -12.98 -1.48
C GLY A 98 4.51 -12.20 -0.38
N ILE A 99 5.18 -11.16 0.13
CA ILE A 99 4.67 -10.30 1.18
C ILE A 99 4.56 -8.84 0.70
N ALA A 100 3.33 -8.39 0.49
CA ALA A 100 3.02 -7.00 0.18
C ALA A 100 2.64 -6.22 1.44
N ARG A 101 3.36 -5.12 1.74
CA ARG A 101 3.07 -4.23 2.88
C ARG A 101 2.98 -2.76 2.46
N ALA A 102 1.99 -2.06 3.00
CA ALA A 102 1.87 -0.61 2.87
C ALA A 102 1.53 0.05 4.21
N ILE A 103 2.19 1.17 4.49
CA ILE A 103 1.89 2.09 5.59
C ILE A 103 1.68 3.46 4.96
N VAL A 104 0.47 4.00 5.09
CA VAL A 104 0.09 5.26 4.45
C VAL A 104 -0.62 6.15 5.46
N ALA A 105 -0.19 7.40 5.58
CA ALA A 105 -0.80 8.39 6.45
C ALA A 105 -1.02 9.72 5.71
N SER A 106 -1.99 10.50 6.18
CA SER A 106 -2.14 11.91 5.83
C SER A 106 -2.40 12.71 7.10
N GLY A 107 -2.15 14.02 7.04
CA GLY A 107 -2.57 14.95 8.08
C GLY A 107 -4.09 15.18 8.09
N ASP A 108 -4.48 16.23 8.79
CA ASP A 108 -5.85 16.76 8.85
C ASP A 108 -6.34 17.10 7.44
N ASP A 109 -7.63 16.93 7.22
CA ASP A 109 -8.36 17.07 5.95
C ASP A 109 -7.85 16.14 4.82
N GLY A 110 -6.90 15.26 5.14
CA GLY A 110 -6.15 14.46 4.19
C GLY A 110 -6.92 13.27 3.65
N THR A 111 -6.53 12.82 2.46
CA THR A 111 -7.09 11.63 1.80
C THR A 111 -6.01 10.58 1.58
N THR A 112 -6.20 9.41 2.20
CA THR A 112 -5.37 8.23 1.96
C THR A 112 -6.12 7.17 1.16
N ARG A 113 -5.44 6.58 0.16
CA ARG A 113 -5.94 5.41 -0.58
C ARG A 113 -4.86 4.37 -0.78
N THR A 114 -5.14 3.17 -0.32
CA THR A 114 -4.17 2.08 -0.32
C THR A 114 -4.80 0.82 -0.90
N VAL A 115 -4.08 0.20 -1.83
CA VAL A 115 -4.40 -1.12 -2.38
C VAL A 115 -3.19 -2.02 -2.14
N VAL A 116 -3.39 -3.16 -1.47
CA VAL A 116 -2.35 -4.15 -1.22
C VAL A 116 -2.86 -5.52 -1.64
N ALA A 117 -2.10 -6.21 -2.48
CA ALA A 117 -2.42 -7.55 -2.93
C ALA A 117 -1.20 -8.48 -2.84
N SER A 118 -1.42 -9.75 -2.53
CA SER A 118 -0.44 -10.81 -2.75
C SER A 118 -1.11 -12.00 -3.44
N GLY A 119 -0.31 -12.84 -4.08
CA GLY A 119 -0.75 -14.11 -4.66
C GLY A 119 -1.14 -15.16 -3.62
N ASP A 120 -1.19 -16.40 -4.06
CA ASP A 120 -1.52 -17.58 -3.25
C ASP A 120 -0.45 -17.82 -2.18
N ASP A 121 -0.85 -18.31 -1.00
CA ASP A 121 -0.02 -18.45 0.21
C ASP A 121 0.68 -17.14 0.67
N GLY A 122 0.36 -16.02 0.03
CA GLY A 122 0.99 -14.73 0.25
C GLY A 122 0.47 -14.01 1.49
N THR A 123 1.11 -12.88 1.81
CA THR A 123 0.64 -11.99 2.88
C THR A 123 0.48 -10.56 2.37
N ALA A 124 -0.74 -10.05 2.42
CA ALA A 124 -1.06 -8.66 2.14
C ALA A 124 -1.39 -7.90 3.44
N ARG A 125 -0.69 -6.80 3.72
CA ARG A 125 -0.93 -5.96 4.90
C ARG A 125 -0.96 -4.48 4.58
N ALA A 126 -1.99 -3.79 5.06
CA ALA A 126 -2.08 -2.34 5.02
C ALA A 126 -2.31 -1.74 6.42
N ILE A 127 -1.59 -0.66 6.71
CA ILE A 127 -1.91 0.27 7.80
C ILE A 127 -2.20 1.62 7.14
N VAL A 128 -3.39 2.15 7.37
CA VAL A 128 -3.86 3.38 6.72
C VAL A 128 -4.42 4.32 7.79
N ALA A 129 -3.90 5.54 7.84
CA ALA A 129 -4.36 6.58 8.77
C ALA A 129 -4.75 7.85 8.02
N SER A 130 -5.75 8.57 8.51
CA SER A 130 -6.05 9.96 8.14
C SER A 130 -6.31 10.80 9.40
N GLY A 131 -6.11 12.12 9.30
CA GLY A 131 -6.42 13.07 10.37
C GLY A 131 -7.91 13.22 10.66
N ASP A 132 -8.26 14.28 11.40
CA ASP A 132 -9.55 14.42 12.11
C ASP A 132 -10.78 14.35 11.21
N ASP A 133 -10.81 15.08 10.11
CA ASP A 133 -11.85 15.10 9.07
C ASP A 133 -11.39 14.40 7.78
N GLY A 134 -10.31 13.62 7.88
CA GLY A 134 -9.70 12.93 6.76
C GLY A 134 -10.50 11.73 6.24
N THR A 135 -10.17 11.30 5.02
CA THR A 135 -10.73 10.09 4.40
C THR A 135 -9.67 9.02 4.24
N ALA A 136 -9.87 7.85 4.85
CA ALA A 136 -9.02 6.68 4.70
C ALA A 136 -9.71 5.56 3.91
N ARG A 137 -9.05 5.04 2.87
CA ARG A 137 -9.55 3.89 2.10
C ARG A 137 -8.49 2.81 1.94
N ALA A 138 -8.83 1.58 2.32
CA ALA A 138 -7.97 0.42 2.18
C ALA A 138 -8.69 -0.71 1.46
N ILE A 139 -8.03 -1.30 0.47
CA ILE A 139 -8.41 -2.58 -0.14
C ILE A 139 -7.21 -3.51 0.04
N VAL A 140 -7.41 -4.64 0.72
CA VAL A 140 -6.35 -5.61 1.00
C VAL A 140 -6.84 -6.99 0.57
N ALA A 141 -6.08 -7.66 -0.29
CA ALA A 141 -6.46 -8.97 -0.81
C ALA A 141 -5.28 -9.95 -0.78
N SER A 142 -5.55 -11.23 -0.56
CA SER A 142 -4.60 -12.31 -0.78
C SER A 142 -5.27 -13.43 -1.55
N GLY A 143 -4.49 -14.22 -2.29
CA GLY A 143 -4.94 -15.46 -2.93
C GLY A 143 -5.32 -16.57 -1.94
N ASP A 144 -5.44 -17.78 -2.46
CA ASP A 144 -5.80 -18.99 -1.69
C ASP A 144 -4.71 -19.30 -0.66
N GLY A 145 -5.07 -19.83 0.52
CA GLY A 145 -4.17 -20.05 1.65
C GLY A 145 -3.57 -18.78 2.27
N GLY A 146 -3.81 -17.62 1.66
CA GLY A 146 -3.13 -16.37 1.96
C GLY A 146 -3.73 -15.56 3.11
N ILE A 147 -2.98 -14.55 3.56
CA ILE A 147 -3.35 -13.71 4.72
C ILE A 147 -3.50 -12.24 4.29
N ALA A 148 -4.72 -11.73 4.37
CA ALA A 148 -5.04 -10.34 4.15
C ALA A 148 -5.38 -9.62 5.46
N ARG A 149 -4.66 -8.53 5.79
CA ARG A 149 -4.91 -7.73 6.99
C ARG A 149 -4.91 -6.23 6.73
N ALA A 150 -5.92 -5.54 7.23
CA ALA A 150 -5.97 -4.08 7.22
C ALA A 150 -6.15 -3.53 8.64
N ILE A 151 -5.40 -2.48 8.96
CA ILE A 151 -5.66 -1.59 10.09
C ILE A 151 -5.94 -0.21 9.50
N VAL A 152 -7.12 0.34 9.78
CA VAL A 152 -7.52 1.66 9.26
C VAL A 152 -7.98 2.55 10.41
N THR A 153 -7.44 3.76 10.47
CA THR A 153 -7.77 4.75 11.49
C THR A 153 -8.15 6.09 10.86
N SER A 154 -9.14 6.77 11.43
CA SER A 154 -9.44 8.18 11.18
C SER A 154 -9.72 8.89 12.50
N GLY A 155 -9.57 10.22 12.54
CA GLY A 155 -10.01 11.01 13.69
C GLY A 155 -11.53 11.25 13.69
N ASP A 156 -11.95 12.33 14.36
CA ASP A 156 -13.32 12.59 14.80
C ASP A 156 -14.34 12.65 13.64
N GLU A 157 -14.24 13.58 12.71
CA GLU A 157 -15.20 13.70 11.59
C GLU A 157 -14.83 12.86 10.36
N GLY A 158 -13.93 11.89 10.54
CA GLY A 158 -13.31 11.15 9.45
C GLY A 158 -14.23 10.11 8.77
N THR A 159 -13.85 9.72 7.56
CA THR A 159 -14.51 8.63 6.82
C THR A 159 -13.55 7.49 6.50
N THR A 160 -13.87 6.28 6.97
CA THR A 160 -13.11 5.07 6.64
C THR A 160 -13.89 4.12 5.74
N ARG A 161 -13.21 3.55 4.74
CA ARG A 161 -13.73 2.44 3.94
C ARG A 161 -12.67 1.36 3.76
N THR A 162 -12.98 0.18 4.29
CA THR A 162 -12.05 -0.94 4.33
C THR A 162 -12.68 -2.17 3.70
N VAL A 163 -11.97 -2.77 2.75
CA VAL A 163 -12.30 -4.07 2.17
C VAL A 163 -11.10 -4.98 2.38
N VAL A 164 -11.32 -6.14 3.00
CA VAL A 164 -10.30 -7.17 3.17
C VAL A 164 -10.84 -8.49 2.63
N ALA A 165 -10.08 -9.13 1.76
CA ALA A 165 -10.47 -10.40 1.14
C ALA A 165 -9.32 -11.42 1.18
N SER A 166 -9.64 -12.70 1.34
CA SER A 166 -8.72 -13.80 1.09
C SER A 166 -9.42 -14.88 0.26
N GLY A 167 -8.64 -15.62 -0.52
CA GLY A 167 -9.09 -16.82 -1.21
C GLY A 167 -9.45 -17.96 -0.25
N ASP A 168 -9.63 -19.15 -0.82
CA ASP A 168 -10.00 -20.36 -0.09
C ASP A 168 -8.95 -20.70 0.96
N ASP A 169 -9.38 -21.19 2.12
CA ASP A 169 -8.53 -21.46 3.30
C ASP A 169 -7.73 -20.25 3.83
N GLY A 170 -7.98 -19.07 3.28
CA GLY A 170 -7.27 -17.85 3.62
C GLY A 170 -7.84 -17.14 4.87
N ILE A 171 -7.10 -16.13 5.32
CA ILE A 171 -7.49 -15.31 6.47
C ILE A 171 -7.64 -13.86 6.05
N ALA A 172 -8.87 -13.34 6.14
CA ALA A 172 -9.17 -11.92 5.99
C ALA A 172 -9.50 -11.26 7.34
N ARG A 173 -8.75 -10.21 7.73
CA ARG A 173 -9.02 -9.44 8.97
C ARG A 173 -8.93 -7.94 8.75
N ALA A 174 -9.95 -7.23 9.19
CA ALA A 174 -9.97 -5.78 9.24
C ALA A 174 -10.09 -5.30 10.70
N ILE A 175 -9.27 -4.33 11.07
CA ILE A 175 -9.42 -3.53 12.29
C ILE A 175 -9.65 -2.11 11.84
N VAL A 176 -10.76 -1.52 12.29
CA VAL A 176 -11.08 -0.12 12.01
C VAL A 176 -11.34 0.61 13.32
N ALA A 177 -10.65 1.72 13.53
CA ALA A 177 -10.89 2.65 14.62
C ALA A 177 -11.22 4.02 14.03
N SER A 178 -12.14 4.74 14.66
CA SER A 178 -12.58 6.05 14.19
C SER A 178 -12.95 6.91 15.39
N GLY A 179 -12.76 8.24 15.27
CA GLY A 179 -13.09 9.18 16.33
C GLY A 179 -14.58 9.45 16.48
N ASP A 180 -14.92 10.43 17.30
CA ASP A 180 -16.31 10.80 17.60
C ASP A 180 -16.98 11.43 16.37
N ASP A 181 -18.18 10.96 16.00
CA ASP A 181 -18.94 11.35 14.78
C ASP A 181 -18.39 10.82 13.43
N ALA A 182 -17.37 9.97 13.46
CA ALA A 182 -16.80 9.37 12.26
C ALA A 182 -17.71 8.31 11.61
N ARG A 183 -17.50 8.09 10.30
CA ARG A 183 -18.19 7.02 9.56
C ARG A 183 -17.23 5.91 9.13
N ALA A 184 -17.51 4.69 9.56
CA ALA A 184 -16.79 3.50 9.15
C ALA A 184 -17.61 2.53 8.28
N ILE A 185 -17.02 2.04 7.19
CA ILE A 185 -17.56 0.96 6.36
C ILE A 185 -16.52 -0.14 6.24
N VAL A 186 -16.86 -1.34 6.70
CA VAL A 186 -15.96 -2.50 6.69
C VAL A 186 -16.62 -3.68 5.98
N ALA A 187 -15.90 -4.26 5.02
CA ALA A 187 -16.23 -5.54 4.42
C ALA A 187 -15.04 -6.48 4.58
N SER A 188 -15.30 -7.70 5.06
CA SER A 188 -14.32 -8.77 5.19
C SER A 188 -14.88 -10.04 4.58
N VAL A 189 -14.14 -10.65 3.66
CA VAL A 189 -14.52 -11.88 2.97
C VAL A 189 -13.37 -12.86 3.06
N ALA A 190 -13.64 -14.07 3.54
CA ALA A 190 -12.74 -15.21 3.37
C ALA A 190 -13.57 -16.27 2.66
N ALA A 191 -13.09 -16.74 1.50
CA ALA A 191 -13.75 -17.83 0.80
C ALA A 191 -13.49 -19.14 1.58
N CYS A 192 -14.49 -20.02 1.57
CA CYS A 192 -14.33 -21.38 2.08
C CYS A 192 -14.74 -22.37 1.00
N GLU A 193 -13.91 -23.39 0.79
CA GLU A 193 -14.29 -24.54 -0.02
C GLU A 193 -15.60 -25.13 0.54
N HIS A 194 -16.56 -25.35 -0.36
CA HIS A 194 -17.68 -26.23 -0.06
C HIS A 194 -17.15 -27.66 -0.14
N PRO A 195 -17.33 -28.52 0.88
CA PRO A 195 -16.98 -29.92 0.74
C PRO A 195 -17.79 -30.49 -0.42
N ASP A 196 -17.09 -31.02 -1.43
CA ASP A 196 -17.68 -31.62 -2.62
C ASP A 196 -18.90 -32.47 -2.23
N GLU A 197 -20.07 -32.14 -2.79
CA GLU A 197 -21.23 -33.03 -2.79
C GLU A 197 -20.95 -34.21 -3.72
N SER A 198 -19.99 -35.08 -3.36
CA SER A 198 -19.94 -36.44 -3.89
C SER A 198 -20.98 -37.28 -3.16
N LEU A 199 -22.27 -37.02 -3.43
CA LEU A 199 -23.34 -37.96 -3.11
C LEU A 199 -23.25 -39.14 -4.11
N ILE A 200 -22.72 -40.26 -3.63
CA ILE A 200 -22.93 -41.60 -4.21
C ILE A 200 -24.28 -42.13 -3.72
#